data_AF-A0A497KG98-F1
#
_entry.id   AF-A0A497KG98-F1
#
_cell.length_a   1.000
_cell.length_b   1.000
_cell.length_c   1.000
_cell.angle_alpha   90.00
_cell.angle_beta   90.00
_cell.angle_gamma   90.00
#
_symmetry.space_group_name_H-M   'P 1'
#
loop_
_entity.id
_entity.type
_entity.pdbx_description
1 polymer ?
#
loop_
_entity_poly.entity_id
_entity_poly.type
_entity_poly.pdbx_seq_one_letter_code
_entity_poly.pdbx_strand_id
1 'polypeptide(L)'
;MKNVLSLGLGWGFMEALLIYILGVLPLLYLGYKLTLMDILPGVVERNIAVLLHVSLTFIVFNAFIAGKKFLLIAVAFHSLINFIALYLFHIITLPLWHVELIVLLATLIITTYAYILIRKLRS
;
A
#
# COMPACT_ATOMS: atom_id res chain seq x y z
N MET A 1 -12.39 -16.23 2.97
CA MET A 1 -11.07 -15.72 3.39
C MET A 1 -10.01 -15.83 2.29
N LYS A 2 -9.79 -17.00 1.68
CA LYS A 2 -8.83 -17.15 0.56
C LYS A 2 -9.10 -16.19 -0.61
N ASN A 3 -10.36 -16.02 -1.02
CA ASN A 3 -10.72 -15.11 -2.12
C ASN A 3 -10.47 -13.63 -1.77
N VAL A 4 -10.70 -13.23 -0.52
CA VAL A 4 -10.45 -11.85 -0.03
C VAL A 4 -8.95 -11.54 -0.04
N LEU A 5 -8.14 -12.49 0.44
CA LEU A 5 -6.68 -12.40 0.36
C LEU A 5 -6.21 -12.32 -1.11
N SER A 6 -6.74 -13.18 -1.98
CA SER A 6 -6.39 -13.20 -3.40
C SER A 6 -6.71 -11.87 -4.10
N LEU A 7 -7.83 -11.23 -3.76
CA LEU A 7 -8.21 -9.94 -4.31
C LEU A 7 -7.21 -8.84 -3.89
N GLY A 8 -6.85 -8.80 -2.61
CA GLY A 8 -5.88 -7.82 -2.10
C GLY A 8 -4.47 -8.01 -2.68
N LEU A 9 -4.02 -9.26 -2.80
CA LEU A 9 -2.76 -9.58 -3.47
C LEU A 9 -2.79 -9.18 -4.95
N GLY A 10 -3.86 -9.55 -5.65
CA GLY A 10 -4.02 -9.23 -7.07
C GLY A 10 -3.97 -7.73 -7.33
N TRP A 11 -4.68 -6.93 -6.53
CA TRP A 11 -4.67 -5.47 -6.67
C TRP A 11 -3.31 -4.85 -6.32
N GLY A 12 -2.70 -5.27 -5.21
CA GLY A 12 -1.37 -4.79 -4.81
C GLY A 12 -0.28 -5.08 -5.85
N PHE A 13 -0.26 -6.30 -6.40
CA PHE A 13 0.69 -6.65 -7.45
C PHE A 13 0.39 -5.96 -8.78
N MET A 14 -0.89 -5.76 -9.11
CA MET A 14 -1.27 -4.99 -10.29
C MET A 14 -0.76 -3.55 -10.21
N GLU A 15 -0.88 -2.91 -9.04
CA GLU A 15 -0.34 -1.57 -8.85
C GLU A 15 1.20 -1.55 -8.95
N ALA A 16 1.89 -2.53 -8.34
CA ALA A 16 3.33 -2.65 -8.46
C ALA A 16 3.78 -2.85 -9.93
N LEU A 17 3.03 -3.61 -10.72
CA LEU A 17 3.28 -3.76 -12.14
C LEU A 17 3.06 -2.44 -12.90
N LEU A 18 1.88 -1.84 -12.76
CA LEU A 18 1.45 -0.70 -13.55
C LEU A 18 2.23 0.59 -13.22
N ILE A 19 2.47 0.86 -11.95
CA ILE A 19 3.08 2.12 -11.52
C ILE A 19 4.60 2.01 -11.50
N TYR A 20 5.13 0.88 -11.02
CA TYR A 20 6.56 0.76 -10.79
C TYR A 20 7.28 0.07 -11.93
N ILE A 21 6.93 -1.18 -12.27
CA ILE A 21 7.63 -1.92 -13.34
C ILE A 21 7.49 -1.20 -14.68
N LEU A 22 6.26 -0.83 -15.07
CA LEU A 22 6.02 -0.08 -16.31
C LEU A 22 6.51 1.37 -16.25
N GLY A 23 6.79 1.92 -15.06
CA GLY A 23 7.43 3.22 -14.91
C GLY A 23 8.95 3.18 -15.12
N VAL A 24 9.61 2.12 -14.64
CA VAL A 24 11.08 1.96 -14.72
C VAL A 24 11.54 1.45 -16.08
N LEU A 25 10.82 0.51 -16.70
CA LEU A 25 11.23 -0.11 -17.98
C LEU A 25 11.46 0.90 -19.12
N PRO A 26 10.60 1.91 -19.35
CA PRO A 26 10.83 2.90 -20.40
C PRO A 26 12.10 3.73 -20.16
N LEU A 27 12.43 4.04 -18.90
CA LEU A 27 13.65 4.80 -18.57
C LEU A 27 14.89 4.00 -18.95
N LEU A 28 14.92 2.70 -18.65
CA LEU A 28 16.01 1.82 -19.05
C LEU A 28 16.11 1.69 -20.58
N TYR A 29 14.97 1.58 -21.28
CA TYR A 29 14.94 1.52 -22.74
C TYR A 29 15.50 2.79 -23.40
N LEU A 30 15.24 3.96 -22.81
CA LEU A 30 15.77 5.25 -23.27
C LEU A 30 17.26 5.45 -22.92
N GLY A 31 17.92 4.48 -22.29
CA GLY A 31 19.34 4.51 -21.99
C GLY A 31 19.70 5.22 -20.67
N TYR A 32 18.73 5.49 -19.79
CA TYR A 32 19.03 6.01 -18.45
C TYR A 32 19.79 4.96 -17.64
N LYS A 33 20.94 5.36 -17.06
CA LYS A 33 21.75 4.49 -16.20
C LYS A 33 21.22 4.55 -14.77
N LEU A 34 20.18 3.77 -14.49
CA LEU A 34 19.66 3.61 -13.14
C LEU A 34 20.56 2.65 -12.34
N THR A 35 20.99 3.08 -11.17
CA THR A 35 21.69 2.24 -10.20
C THR A 35 20.68 1.44 -9.38
N LEU A 36 21.17 0.44 -8.66
CA LEU A 36 20.34 -0.29 -7.70
C LEU A 36 19.71 0.65 -6.66
N MET A 37 20.43 1.69 -6.23
CA MET A 37 19.94 2.62 -5.21
C MET A 37 18.83 3.54 -5.73
N ASP A 38 18.73 3.76 -7.04
CA ASP A 38 17.65 4.55 -7.65
C ASP A 38 16.35 3.74 -7.73
N ILE A 39 16.48 2.42 -7.86
CA ILE A 39 15.38 1.47 -8.08
C ILE A 39 14.86 0.96 -6.72
N LEU A 40 15.75 0.64 -5.79
CA LEU A 40 15.46 -0.07 -4.54
C LEU A 40 14.33 0.56 -3.69
N PRO A 41 14.27 1.88 -3.46
CA PRO A 41 13.21 2.47 -2.64
C PRO A 41 11.82 2.17 -3.18
N GLY A 42 11.63 2.27 -4.50
CA GLY A 42 10.34 1.94 -5.11
C GLY A 42 9.98 0.46 -4.95
N VAL A 43 10.95 -0.47 -4.95
CA VAL A 43 10.67 -1.89 -4.65
C VAL A 43 10.14 -2.04 -3.23
N VAL A 44 10.77 -1.36 -2.26
CA VAL A 44 10.36 -1.40 -0.85
C VAL A 44 8.94 -0.87 -0.70
N GLU A 45 8.68 0.32 -1.24
CA GLU A 45 7.38 0.97 -1.19
C GLU A 45 6.28 0.09 -1.79
N ARG A 46 6.53 -0.55 -2.93
CA ARG A 46 5.54 -1.42 -3.59
C ARG A 46 5.19 -2.66 -2.77
N ASN A 47 6.15 -3.24 -2.05
CA ASN A 47 5.85 -4.37 -1.14
C ASN A 47 5.00 -3.92 0.05
N ILE A 48 5.27 -2.71 0.58
CA ILE A 48 4.43 -2.11 1.62
C ILE A 48 3.01 -1.84 1.08
N ALA A 49 2.89 -1.33 -0.15
CA ALA A 49 1.60 -1.12 -0.80
C ALA A 49 0.82 -2.43 -0.99
N VAL A 50 1.48 -3.55 -1.34
CA VAL A 50 0.82 -4.87 -1.40
C VAL A 50 0.24 -5.26 -0.04
N LEU A 51 1.00 -5.11 1.04
CA LEU A 51 0.51 -5.38 2.40
C LEU A 51 -0.67 -4.47 2.77
N LEU A 52 -0.61 -3.19 2.40
CA LEU A 52 -1.70 -2.25 2.60
C LEU A 52 -2.96 -2.71 1.87
N HIS A 53 -2.87 -3.07 0.58
CA HIS A 53 -4.02 -3.52 -0.21
C HIS A 53 -4.65 -4.80 0.30
N VAL A 54 -3.84 -5.76 0.76
CA VAL A 54 -4.36 -6.94 1.46
C VAL A 54 -5.16 -6.54 2.69
N SER A 55 -4.62 -5.65 3.51
CA SER A 55 -5.28 -5.17 4.74
C SER A 55 -6.58 -4.42 4.45
N LEU A 56 -6.56 -3.51 3.47
CA LEU A 56 -7.71 -2.74 3.04
C LEU A 56 -8.82 -3.64 2.47
N THR A 57 -8.47 -4.70 1.74
CA THR A 57 -9.47 -5.63 1.19
C THR A 57 -10.25 -6.33 2.30
N PHE A 58 -9.60 -6.67 3.42
CA PHE A 58 -10.28 -7.21 4.59
C PHE A 58 -11.16 -6.16 5.29
N ILE A 59 -10.73 -4.89 5.32
CA ILE A 59 -11.57 -3.79 5.84
C ILE A 59 -12.79 -3.60 4.93
N VAL A 60 -12.62 -3.57 3.61
CA VAL A 60 -13.73 -3.47 2.64
C VAL A 60 -14.69 -4.65 2.79
N PHE A 61 -14.20 -5.87 3.03
CA PHE A 61 -15.05 -7.03 3.27
C PHE A 61 -16.00 -6.82 4.47
N ASN A 62 -15.58 -6.07 5.50
CA ASN A 62 -16.45 -5.73 6.62
C ASN A 62 -17.63 -4.83 6.22
N ALA A 63 -17.59 -4.16 5.06
CA ALA A 63 -18.72 -3.36 4.60
C ALA A 63 -19.96 -4.19 4.29
N PHE A 64 -19.78 -5.46 3.90
CA PHE A 64 -20.87 -6.40 3.66
C PHE A 64 -21.52 -6.93 4.95
N ILE A 65 -20.84 -6.79 6.09
CA ILE A 65 -21.29 -7.36 7.37
C ILE A 65 -21.75 -6.25 8.32
N ALA A 66 -20.94 -5.22 8.50
CA ALA A 66 -21.11 -4.17 9.50
C ALA A 66 -21.37 -2.77 8.88
N GLY A 67 -21.64 -2.73 7.58
CA GLY A 67 -22.18 -1.58 6.85
C GLY A 67 -21.17 -0.76 6.05
N LYS A 68 -21.68 0.04 5.10
CA LYS A 68 -20.90 0.81 4.10
C LYS A 68 -19.80 1.73 4.65
N LYS A 69 -19.82 2.06 5.94
CA LYS A 69 -18.79 2.87 6.61
C LYS A 69 -17.38 2.29 6.45
N PHE A 70 -17.24 0.96 6.38
CA PHE A 70 -15.93 0.32 6.21
C PHE A 70 -15.32 0.54 4.83
N LEU A 71 -16.15 0.75 3.79
CA LEU A 71 -15.67 1.18 2.48
C LEU A 71 -15.04 2.58 2.57
N LEU A 72 -15.72 3.51 3.24
CA LEU A 72 -15.21 4.87 3.46
C LEU A 72 -13.92 4.86 4.28
N ILE A 73 -13.83 4.03 5.32
CA ILE A 73 -12.61 3.87 6.13
C ILE A 73 -11.46 3.35 5.25
N ALA A 74 -11.70 2.34 4.41
CA ALA A 74 -10.66 1.80 3.54
C ALA A 74 -10.16 2.84 2.53
N VAL A 75 -11.07 3.57 1.88
CA VAL A 75 -10.72 4.67 0.97
C VAL A 75 -9.96 5.77 1.70
N ALA A 76 -10.40 6.14 2.90
CA ALA A 76 -9.72 7.16 3.70
C ALA A 76 -8.30 6.72 4.07
N PHE A 77 -8.10 5.48 4.52
CA PHE A 77 -6.76 4.97 4.83
C PHE A 77 -5.86 4.89 3.61
N HIS A 78 -6.36 4.41 2.48
CA HIS A 78 -5.60 4.38 1.23
C HIS A 78 -5.13 5.79 0.83
N SER A 79 -6.06 6.74 0.77
CA SER A 79 -5.76 8.13 0.41
C SER A 79 -4.83 8.80 1.42
N LEU A 80 -4.99 8.49 2.72
CA LEU A 80 -4.16 9.05 3.78
C LEU A 80 -2.71 8.57 3.66
N ILE A 81 -2.47 7.28 3.40
CA ILE A 81 -1.10 6.77 3.24
C ILE A 81 -0.41 7.45 2.05
N ASN A 82 -1.11 7.56 0.91
CA ASN A 82 -0.58 8.26 -0.27
C ASN A 82 -0.30 9.73 0.02
N PHE A 83 -1.21 10.41 0.72
CA PHE A 83 -1.02 11.80 1.11
C PHE A 83 0.18 11.97 2.05
N ILE A 84 0.32 11.12 3.07
CA ILE A 84 1.44 11.17 4.01
C ILE A 84 2.77 10.98 3.28
N ALA A 85 2.87 9.98 2.39
CA ALA A 85 4.10 9.73 1.64
C ALA A 85 4.52 10.97 0.83
N LEU A 86 3.59 11.53 0.05
CA LEU A 86 3.85 12.71 -0.78
C LEU A 86 4.13 13.96 0.05
N TYR A 87 3.36 14.19 1.12
CA TYR A 87 3.51 15.37 1.98
C TYR A 87 4.86 15.36 2.71
N LEU A 88 5.24 14.22 3.30
CA LEU A 88 6.50 14.09 4.02
C LEU A 88 7.71 14.24 3.09
N PHE A 89 7.64 13.66 1.90
CA PHE A 89 8.74 13.72 0.94
C PHE A 89 8.85 15.09 0.26
N HIS A 90 7.75 15.67 -0.22
CA HIS A 90 7.80 16.89 -1.02
C HIS A 90 7.66 18.19 -0.23
N ILE A 91 6.91 18.19 0.88
CA ILE A 91 6.64 19.41 1.66
C ILE A 91 7.55 19.50 2.87
N ILE A 92 7.65 18.43 3.66
CA ILE A 92 8.54 18.38 4.83
C ILE A 92 9.98 18.05 4.43
N THR A 93 10.20 17.56 3.20
CA THR A 93 11.53 17.22 2.66
C THR A 93 12.29 16.21 3.50
N LEU A 94 11.57 15.24 4.10
CA LEU A 94 12.21 14.15 4.84
C LEU A 94 13.02 13.27 3.89
N PRO A 95 14.16 12.70 4.37
CA PRO A 95 14.91 11.74 3.57
C PRO A 95 14.04 10.53 3.22
N LEU A 96 14.15 10.04 1.99
CA LEU A 96 13.29 8.98 1.44
C LEU A 96 13.11 7.78 2.37
N TRP A 97 14.20 7.26 2.93
CA TRP A 97 14.16 6.12 3.86
C TRP A 97 13.38 6.38 5.15
N HIS A 98 13.30 7.63 5.61
CA HIS A 98 12.46 7.99 6.75
C HIS A 98 10.98 7.99 6.37
N VAL A 99 10.66 8.44 5.14
CA VAL A 99 9.29 8.39 4.61
C VAL A 99 8.83 6.93 4.48
N GLU A 100 9.65 6.07 3.89
CA GLU A 100 9.37 4.63 3.77
C GLU A 100 9.12 3.96 5.13
N LEU A 101 9.94 4.28 6.14
CA LEU A 101 9.75 3.77 7.50
C LEU A 101 8.41 4.22 8.11
N ILE A 102 8.04 5.49 7.93
CA ILE A 102 6.78 6.03 8.44
C ILE A 102 5.58 5.37 7.74
N VAL A 103 5.64 5.21 6.42
CA VAL A 103 4.61 4.53 5.62
C VAL A 103 4.47 3.06 6.02
N LEU A 104 5.59 2.36 6.27
CA LEU A 104 5.58 1.00 6.79
C LEU A 104 4.88 0.92 8.15
N LEU A 105 5.25 1.78 9.11
CA LEU A 105 4.65 1.79 10.44
C LEU A 105 3.14 2.07 10.38
N ALA A 106 2.72 3.03 9.58
CA ALA A 106 1.30 3.33 9.37
C ALA A 106 0.56 2.14 8.73
N THR A 107 1.18 1.47 7.77
CA THR A 107 0.63 0.25 7.14
C THR A 107 0.51 -0.90 8.14
N LEU A 108 1.47 -1.09 9.04
CA LEU A 108 1.40 -2.11 10.10
C LEU A 108 0.27 -1.82 11.10
N ILE A 109 0.00 -0.56 11.42
CA ILE A 109 -1.15 -0.17 12.25
C ILE A 109 -2.47 -0.56 11.55
N ILE A 110 -2.62 -0.24 10.26
CA ILE A 110 -3.80 -0.61 9.47
C ILE A 110 -3.94 -2.13 9.36
N THR A 111 -2.82 -2.84 9.17
CA THR A 111 -2.78 -4.31 9.13
C THR A 111 -3.27 -4.92 10.43
N THR A 112 -2.80 -4.39 11.57
CA THR A 112 -3.23 -4.82 12.90
C THR A 112 -4.72 -4.57 13.11
N TYR A 113 -5.21 -3.39 12.69
CA TYR A 113 -6.63 -3.07 12.74
C TYR A 113 -7.48 -4.04 11.90
N ALA A 114 -7.07 -4.32 10.66
CA ALA A 114 -7.73 -5.29 9.79
C ALA A 114 -7.75 -6.69 10.43
N TYR A 115 -6.64 -7.13 11.04
CA TYR A 115 -6.56 -8.41 11.75
C TYR A 115 -7.55 -8.49 12.92
N ILE A 116 -7.64 -7.44 13.75
CA ILE A 116 -8.59 -7.38 14.87
C ILE A 116 -10.04 -7.46 14.36
N LEU A 117 -10.38 -6.74 13.29
CA LEU A 117 -11.71 -6.79 12.69
C LEU A 117 -12.07 -8.20 12.23
N ILE A 118 -11.19 -8.87 11.49
CA ILE A 118 -11.43 -10.25 11.02
C ILE A 118 -11.60 -11.20 12.20
N ARG A 119 -10.80 -11.04 13.27
CA ARG A 119 -10.88 -11.89 14.45
C ARG A 119 -12.25 -11.78 15.13
N LYS A 120 -12.77 -10.56 15.29
CA LYS A 120 -14.11 -10.30 15.86
C LYS A 120 -15.25 -10.89 15.04
N LEU A 121 -15.07 -11.09 13.73
CA LEU A 121 -16.07 -11.74 12.88
C LEU A 121 -16.07 -13.27 13.00
N ARG A 122 -15.01 -13.88 13.57
CA ARG A 122 -14.89 -15.34 13.74
C ARG A 122 -15.27 -15.81 15.15
N SER A 123 -15.32 -14.89 16.11
CA SER A 123 -15.80 -15.12 17.49
C SER A 123 -17.29 -14.95 17.56
#